data_AF-A0AAU9IRJ2-F1
#
_entry.id   AF-A0AAU9IRJ2-F1
#
_cell.length_a   1.000
_cell.length_b   1.000
_cell.length_c   1.000
_cell.angle_alpha   90.00
_cell.angle_beta   90.00
_cell.angle_gamma   90.00
#
_symmetry.space_group_name_H-M   'P 1'
#
loop_
_entity.id
_entity.type
_entity.pdbx_description
1 polymer ?
#
loop_
_entity_poly.entity_id
_entity_poly.type
_entity_poly.pdbx_seq_one_letter_code
_entity_poly.pdbx_strand_id
1 'polypeptide(L)'
;METVRFVSIIWLCLEALIYIPVGILLMFRSSKVPIKNMSPCLVHLSHWGNYIETNVYLFALYFSHDCHPDNDESYLQYIYQTLSVLSRYCLFLSYVLRGYRVYFIFHLDKNWDKNDSKDQHFRNNIHRTHQEWLLKVFCYLMLPFIVIALLNLVPQIHEYYPSSYCNARGQDIDLYTLMAYVITSFFEELIFIFLVYFLRNVNDDFQMQKELTFVCFLWFVGGFFTINSLDTKYTVYIKNAWRWAFLIRDNVAMIATSLFPLFRTFHKEDFSESLTIEMLQSLDLILRCRVTLDAFEQAITEYPDDDKGPEFIHLWLKCEYYNHIPSDETEKEIKKQAMELNIPDRESVRVIQAHTYSTLLNQYYPMFINSHMFTYLEQSITRQQIYQNRIMATDKMINSRRIESEMQDTISQLHS
;
A
#
# COMPACT_ATOMS: atom_id res chain seq x y z
N MET A 1 -39.07 -1.60 -10.88
CA MET A 1 -39.25 -1.26 -9.45
C MET A 1 -38.92 -2.47 -8.58
N GLU A 2 -39.60 -3.61 -8.76
CA GLU A 2 -39.21 -4.90 -8.14
C GLU A 2 -37.79 -5.33 -8.52
N THR A 3 -37.34 -5.00 -9.73
CA THR A 3 -35.98 -5.27 -10.22
C THR A 3 -34.89 -4.65 -9.33
N VAL A 4 -35.06 -3.41 -8.85
CA VAL A 4 -34.03 -2.76 -8.00
C VAL A 4 -33.94 -3.46 -6.65
N ARG A 5 -35.07 -3.82 -6.04
CA ARG A 5 -35.09 -4.56 -4.77
C ARG A 5 -34.48 -5.95 -4.90
N PHE A 6 -34.87 -6.67 -5.95
CA PHE A 6 -34.35 -7.99 -6.24
C PHE A 6 -32.83 -7.94 -6.46
N VAL A 7 -32.35 -6.97 -7.24
CA VAL A 7 -30.92 -6.75 -7.45
C VAL A 7 -30.22 -6.39 -6.13
N SER A 8 -30.76 -5.49 -5.31
CA SER A 8 -30.15 -5.12 -4.02
C SER A 8 -30.04 -6.30 -3.06
N ILE A 9 -31.05 -7.19 -2.99
CA ILE A 9 -30.99 -8.40 -2.14
C ILE A 9 -29.92 -9.36 -2.66
N ILE A 10 -29.89 -9.64 -3.96
CA ILE A 10 -28.86 -10.50 -4.56
C ILE A 10 -27.48 -9.94 -4.26
N TRP A 11 -27.31 -8.64 -4.46
CA TRP A 11 -26.05 -7.95 -4.20
C TRP A 11 -25.64 -8.09 -2.73
N LEU A 12 -26.56 -7.86 -1.78
CA LEU A 12 -26.29 -8.01 -0.34
C LEU A 12 -25.83 -9.43 0.01
N CYS A 13 -26.47 -10.45 -0.56
CA CYS A 13 -26.06 -11.85 -0.38
C CYS A 13 -24.66 -12.12 -0.95
N LEU A 14 -24.36 -11.61 -2.15
CA LEU A 14 -23.04 -11.73 -2.76
C LEU A 14 -21.96 -11.04 -1.93
N GLU A 15 -22.24 -9.84 -1.41
CA GLU A 15 -21.30 -9.10 -0.56
C GLU A 15 -20.98 -9.87 0.71
N ALA A 16 -21.99 -10.42 1.38
CA ALA A 16 -21.77 -11.25 2.56
C ALA A 16 -20.90 -12.48 2.25
N LEU A 17 -21.12 -13.12 1.10
CA LEU A 17 -20.33 -14.27 0.64
C LEU A 17 -18.88 -13.92 0.29
N ILE A 18 -18.56 -12.66 -0.01
CA ILE A 18 -17.21 -12.22 -0.37
C ILE A 18 -16.51 -11.57 0.83
N TYR A 19 -17.11 -10.56 1.45
CA TYR A 19 -16.50 -9.82 2.55
C TYR A 19 -16.24 -10.68 3.77
N ILE A 20 -17.19 -11.52 4.21
CA ILE A 20 -17.01 -12.32 5.42
C ILE A 20 -15.82 -13.30 5.28
N PRO A 21 -15.71 -14.11 4.21
CA PRO A 21 -14.53 -14.95 4.01
C PRO A 21 -13.22 -14.17 3.88
N VAL A 22 -13.22 -13.04 3.16
CA VAL A 22 -12.03 -12.18 3.03
C VAL A 22 -11.60 -11.65 4.39
N GLY A 23 -12.52 -11.14 5.20
CA GLY A 23 -12.25 -10.67 6.55
C GLY A 23 -11.67 -11.76 7.46
N ILE A 24 -12.21 -12.98 7.40
CA ILE A 24 -11.70 -14.14 8.14
C ILE A 24 -10.28 -14.51 7.66
N LEU A 25 -10.05 -14.56 6.34
CA LEU A 25 -8.75 -14.90 5.77
C LEU A 25 -7.68 -13.84 6.12
N LEU A 26 -8.04 -12.56 6.12
CA LEU A 26 -7.17 -11.48 6.58
C LEU A 26 -6.76 -11.69 8.05
N MET A 27 -7.66 -12.16 8.92
CA MET A 27 -7.33 -12.43 10.33
C MET A 27 -6.32 -13.57 10.44
N PHE A 28 -6.57 -14.68 9.74
CA PHE A 28 -5.66 -15.83 9.75
C PHE A 28 -4.29 -15.54 9.12
N ARG A 29 -4.24 -14.61 8.16
CA ARG A 29 -3.00 -14.23 7.45
C ARG A 29 -2.36 -12.94 7.99
N SER A 30 -2.89 -12.37 9.07
CA SER A 30 -2.42 -11.12 9.67
C SER A 30 -0.92 -11.10 10.04
N SER A 31 -0.32 -12.26 10.27
CA SER A 31 1.11 -12.42 10.57
C SER A 31 2.03 -12.42 9.34
N LYS A 32 1.47 -12.52 8.13
CA LYS A 32 2.25 -12.52 6.88
C LYS A 32 2.70 -11.09 6.54
N VAL A 33 3.92 -10.96 6.01
CA VAL A 33 4.61 -9.69 5.76
C VAL A 33 3.73 -8.66 5.01
N PRO A 34 3.01 -9.01 3.91
CA PRO A 34 2.18 -8.04 3.20
C PRO A 34 1.09 -7.40 4.08
N ILE A 35 0.44 -8.19 4.95
CA ILE A 35 -0.65 -7.72 5.80
C ILE A 35 -0.10 -7.08 7.10
N LYS A 36 0.93 -7.68 7.68
CA LYS A 36 1.58 -7.20 8.91
C LYS A 36 2.10 -5.77 8.78
N ASN A 37 2.74 -5.47 7.66
CA ASN A 37 3.30 -4.15 7.40
C ASN A 37 2.20 -3.09 7.23
N MET A 38 1.01 -3.48 6.77
CA MET A 38 -0.14 -2.59 6.54
C MET A 38 -0.98 -2.25 7.79
N SER A 39 -0.57 -2.72 8.98
CA SER A 39 -1.34 -2.63 10.25
C SER A 39 -2.59 -3.52 10.23
N PRO A 40 -2.49 -4.81 10.58
CA PRO A 40 -3.58 -5.77 10.50
C PRO A 40 -4.90 -5.27 11.08
N CYS A 41 -4.92 -4.68 12.29
CA CYS A 41 -6.17 -4.15 12.85
C CYS A 41 -6.74 -2.96 12.07
N LEU A 42 -5.92 -2.05 11.53
CA LEU A 42 -6.45 -0.95 10.72
C LEU A 42 -6.97 -1.46 9.38
N VAL A 43 -6.33 -2.47 8.79
CA VAL A 43 -6.85 -3.16 7.60
C VAL A 43 -8.20 -3.79 7.91
N HIS A 44 -8.35 -4.46 9.06
CA HIS A 44 -9.63 -5.00 9.50
C HIS A 44 -10.69 -3.93 9.74
N LEU A 45 -10.35 -2.82 10.39
CA LEU A 45 -11.27 -1.71 10.61
C LEU A 45 -11.71 -1.10 9.27
N SER A 46 -10.80 -0.88 8.32
CA SER A 46 -11.18 -0.45 6.98
C SER A 46 -12.05 -1.48 6.25
N HIS A 47 -11.75 -2.77 6.36
CA HIS A 47 -12.52 -3.82 5.71
C HIS A 47 -13.97 -3.88 6.23
N TRP A 48 -14.14 -3.91 7.55
CA TRP A 48 -15.45 -3.95 8.18
C TRP A 48 -16.21 -2.63 8.05
N GLY A 49 -15.52 -1.49 8.13
CA GLY A 49 -16.12 -0.18 7.85
C GLY A 49 -16.68 -0.12 6.43
N ASN A 50 -15.91 -0.60 5.45
CA ASN A 50 -16.33 -0.70 4.05
C ASN A 50 -17.53 -1.64 3.86
N TYR A 51 -17.50 -2.81 4.50
CA TYR A 51 -18.63 -3.75 4.47
C TYR A 51 -19.91 -3.12 5.03
N ILE A 52 -19.84 -2.44 6.17
CA ILE A 52 -21.00 -1.81 6.79
C ILE A 52 -21.51 -0.66 5.91
N GLU A 53 -20.63 0.19 5.38
CA GLU A 53 -21.01 1.30 4.49
C GLU A 53 -21.71 0.79 3.22
N THR A 54 -21.16 -0.26 2.60
CA THR A 54 -21.76 -0.93 1.43
C THR A 54 -23.17 -1.44 1.75
N ASN A 55 -23.35 -2.12 2.89
CA ASN A 55 -24.66 -2.61 3.32
C ASN A 55 -25.65 -1.48 3.62
N VAL A 56 -25.18 -0.37 4.19
CA VAL A 56 -25.99 0.83 4.44
C VAL A 56 -26.53 1.40 3.12
N TYR A 57 -25.71 1.50 2.07
CA TYR A 57 -26.18 1.95 0.75
C TYR A 57 -27.12 0.95 0.06
N LEU A 58 -26.87 -0.36 0.17
CA LEU A 58 -27.79 -1.39 -0.34
C LEU A 58 -29.14 -1.36 0.38
N PHE A 59 -29.12 -1.19 1.70
CA PHE A 59 -30.31 -0.97 2.52
C PHE A 59 -31.08 0.27 2.04
N ALA A 60 -30.38 1.39 1.82
CA ALA A 60 -31.01 2.59 1.30
C ALA A 60 -31.66 2.36 -0.06
N LEU A 61 -30.99 1.68 -1.00
CA LEU A 61 -31.55 1.36 -2.30
C LEU A 61 -32.80 0.47 -2.19
N TYR A 62 -32.79 -0.51 -1.30
CA TYR A 62 -33.92 -1.40 -1.07
C TYR A 62 -35.15 -0.66 -0.52
N PHE A 63 -34.97 0.16 0.53
CA PHE A 63 -36.06 0.86 1.23
C PHE A 63 -36.47 2.19 0.59
N SER A 64 -35.64 2.79 -0.27
CA SER A 64 -35.91 4.08 -0.93
C SER A 64 -37.23 4.15 -1.72
N HIS A 65 -37.86 3.01 -2.00
CA HIS A 65 -39.08 2.92 -2.79
C HIS A 65 -40.36 2.74 -1.96
N ASP A 66 -40.27 2.18 -0.75
CA ASP A 66 -41.43 1.96 0.14
C ASP A 66 -41.68 3.11 1.12
N CYS A 67 -40.84 4.15 1.08
CA CYS A 67 -40.93 5.21 2.05
C CYS A 67 -42.16 6.10 1.80
N HIS A 68 -43.01 6.20 2.83
CA HIS A 68 -44.07 7.17 2.92
C HIS A 68 -43.55 8.41 3.64
N PRO A 69 -43.78 9.63 3.13
CA PRO A 69 -43.29 10.88 3.72
C PRO A 69 -43.80 11.11 5.16
N ASP A 70 -44.91 10.48 5.55
CA ASP A 70 -45.43 10.54 6.93
C ASP A 70 -44.72 9.57 7.90
N ASN A 71 -43.80 8.71 7.41
CA ASN A 71 -43.05 7.72 8.18
C ASN A 71 -41.54 8.07 8.29
N ASP A 72 -41.15 9.31 7.97
CA ASP A 72 -39.76 9.77 8.04
C ASP A 72 -39.17 9.69 9.47
N GLU A 73 -40.02 9.62 10.51
CA GLU A 73 -39.62 9.35 11.91
C GLU A 73 -39.51 7.85 12.27
N SER A 74 -39.25 6.97 11.30
CA SER A 74 -39.08 5.55 11.62
C SER A 74 -37.74 5.28 12.32
N TYR A 75 -37.73 4.38 13.32
CA TYR A 75 -36.50 3.92 13.99
C TYR A 75 -35.40 3.43 13.02
N LEU A 76 -35.78 2.94 11.84
CA LEU A 76 -34.87 2.48 10.79
C LEU A 76 -34.05 3.64 10.20
N GLN A 77 -34.62 4.84 10.10
CA GLN A 77 -33.95 6.04 9.59
C GLN A 77 -32.83 6.49 10.53
N TYR A 78 -33.06 6.46 11.84
CA TYR A 78 -32.04 6.75 12.85
C TYR A 78 -30.88 5.74 12.82
N ILE A 79 -31.20 4.45 12.71
CA ILE A 79 -30.19 3.38 12.59
C ILE A 79 -29.37 3.57 11.32
N TYR A 80 -30.02 3.86 10.18
CA TYR A 80 -29.36 4.12 8.90
C TYR A 80 -28.35 5.28 8.98
N GLN A 81 -28.77 6.44 9.50
CA GLN A 81 -27.89 7.61 9.65
C GLN A 81 -26.73 7.33 10.61
N THR A 82 -27.00 6.68 11.74
CA THR A 82 -25.98 6.30 12.73
C THR A 82 -24.93 5.39 12.11
N LEU A 83 -25.35 4.33 11.43
CA LEU A 83 -24.44 3.39 10.77
C LEU A 83 -23.67 4.05 9.64
N SER A 84 -24.30 4.92 8.85
CA SER A 84 -23.63 5.64 7.75
C SER A 84 -22.49 6.51 8.23
N VAL A 85 -22.70 7.29 9.31
CA VAL A 85 -21.64 8.12 9.92
C VAL A 85 -20.53 7.23 10.47
N LEU A 86 -20.86 6.24 11.29
CA LEU A 86 -19.85 5.40 11.93
C LEU A 86 -19.03 4.60 10.91
N SER A 87 -19.67 4.03 9.89
CA SER A 87 -18.97 3.23 8.86
C SER A 87 -18.04 4.07 8.01
N ARG A 88 -18.51 5.24 7.55
CA ARG A 88 -17.72 6.15 6.71
C ARG A 88 -16.45 6.63 7.43
N TYR A 89 -16.58 7.08 8.68
CA TYR A 89 -15.42 7.56 9.43
C TYR A 89 -14.52 6.44 9.94
N CYS A 90 -15.08 5.26 10.23
CA CYS A 90 -14.27 4.06 10.50
C CYS A 90 -13.38 3.72 9.30
N LEU A 91 -13.95 3.76 8.08
CA LEU A 91 -13.23 3.53 6.85
C LEU A 91 -12.18 4.63 6.58
N PHE A 92 -12.61 5.89 6.59
CA PHE A 92 -11.77 7.05 6.32
C PHE A 92 -10.57 7.16 7.26
N LEU A 93 -10.80 7.14 8.58
CA LEU A 93 -9.73 7.28 9.57
C LEU A 93 -8.76 6.11 9.53
N SER A 94 -9.22 4.90 9.20
CA SER A 94 -8.35 3.74 9.02
C SER A 94 -7.35 3.98 7.88
N TYR A 95 -7.78 4.54 6.75
CA TYR A 95 -6.88 4.89 5.65
C TYR A 95 -5.90 6.01 6.01
N VAL A 96 -6.37 7.05 6.68
CA VAL A 96 -5.50 8.17 7.13
C VAL A 96 -4.40 7.67 8.06
N LEU A 97 -4.74 6.83 9.04
CA LEU A 97 -3.77 6.29 9.99
C LEU A 97 -2.80 5.29 9.37
N ARG A 98 -3.26 4.49 8.39
CA ARG A 98 -2.39 3.62 7.60
C ARG A 98 -1.38 4.45 6.82
N GLY A 99 -1.83 5.50 6.14
CA GLY A 99 -0.93 6.42 5.43
C GLY A 99 0.04 7.16 6.35
N TYR A 100 -0.42 7.60 7.52
CA TYR A 100 0.44 8.19 8.55
C TYR A 100 1.54 7.22 8.99
N ARG A 101 1.22 5.94 9.24
CA ARG A 101 2.21 4.92 9.60
C ARG A 101 3.25 4.73 8.50
N VAL A 102 2.81 4.60 7.25
CA VAL A 102 3.69 4.44 6.08
C VAL A 102 4.63 5.62 5.96
N TYR A 103 4.10 6.83 6.02
CA TYR A 103 4.90 8.04 6.04
C TYR A 103 5.94 8.00 7.16
N PHE A 104 5.53 7.69 8.39
CA PHE A 104 6.45 7.71 9.52
C PHE A 104 7.59 6.67 9.43
N ILE A 105 7.32 5.47 8.91
CA ILE A 105 8.33 4.42 8.76
C ILE A 105 9.29 4.72 7.61
N PHE A 106 8.75 5.04 6.44
CA PHE A 106 9.49 5.07 5.18
C PHE A 106 9.88 6.47 4.72
N HIS A 107 9.46 7.52 5.41
CA HIS A 107 9.98 8.85 5.12
C HIS A 107 11.45 8.92 5.56
N LEU A 108 12.32 9.00 4.56
CA LEU A 108 13.73 9.36 4.70
C LEU A 108 13.93 10.72 4.06
N ASP A 109 14.61 11.60 4.78
CA ASP A 109 14.98 12.90 4.24
C ASP A 109 16.06 12.75 3.17
N LYS A 110 16.12 13.68 2.21
CA LYS A 110 17.14 13.64 1.14
C LYS A 110 18.58 13.70 1.67
N ASN A 111 18.76 14.24 2.88
CA ASN A 111 20.04 14.35 3.57
C ASN A 111 20.19 13.36 4.74
N TRP A 112 19.54 12.20 4.69
CA TRP A 112 19.59 11.19 5.76
C TRP A 112 21.01 10.72 6.09
N ASP A 113 21.90 10.69 5.09
CA ASP A 113 23.35 10.42 5.21
C ASP A 113 24.08 11.44 6.12
N LYS A 114 23.66 12.71 6.09
CA LYS A 114 24.41 13.84 6.68
C LYS A 114 23.87 14.30 8.02
N ASN A 115 22.66 13.88 8.39
CA ASN A 115 21.94 14.38 9.56
C ASN A 115 21.43 13.23 10.45
N ASP A 116 22.26 12.80 11.40
CA ASP A 116 21.87 11.90 12.50
C ASP A 116 20.61 12.35 13.25
N SER A 117 20.34 13.68 13.27
CA SER A 117 19.23 14.27 14.02
C SER A 117 17.83 13.81 13.57
N LYS A 118 17.65 13.41 12.30
CA LYS A 118 16.34 12.97 11.79
C LYS A 118 16.05 11.49 12.03
N ASP A 119 17.07 10.63 12.03
CA ASP A 119 16.87 9.25 12.50
C ASP A 119 16.60 9.23 14.01
N GLN A 120 17.16 10.19 14.77
CA GLN A 120 16.84 10.39 16.17
C GLN A 120 15.37 10.79 16.40
N HIS A 121 14.76 11.59 15.53
CA HIS A 121 13.32 11.88 15.59
C HIS A 121 12.48 10.61 15.41
N PHE A 122 12.85 9.71 14.48
CA PHE A 122 12.19 8.41 14.32
C PHE A 122 12.36 7.56 15.56
N ARG A 123 13.58 7.41 16.10
CA ARG A 123 13.85 6.61 17.30
C ARG A 123 13.08 7.11 18.52
N ASN A 124 13.01 8.41 18.74
CA ASN A 124 12.28 9.01 19.86
C ASN A 124 10.75 8.83 19.74
N ASN A 125 10.25 8.72 18.52
CA ASN A 125 8.80 8.65 18.24
C ASN A 125 8.38 7.30 17.62
N ILE A 126 9.20 6.26 17.71
CA ILE A 126 8.90 4.92 17.18
C ILE A 126 7.60 4.37 17.74
N HIS A 127 7.24 4.77 18.96
CA HIS A 127 5.99 4.36 19.59
C HIS A 127 4.74 4.69 18.73
N ARG A 128 4.82 5.70 17.85
CA ARG A 128 3.73 6.14 16.97
C ARG A 128 3.48 5.20 15.79
N THR A 129 4.40 4.29 15.47
CA THR A 129 4.22 3.28 14.42
C THR A 129 3.56 2.01 14.93
N HIS A 130 3.41 1.87 16.26
CA HIS A 130 2.79 0.70 16.86
C HIS A 130 1.28 0.70 16.66
N GLN A 131 0.76 -0.50 16.40
CA GLN A 131 -0.66 -0.73 16.20
C GLN A 131 -1.51 -0.31 17.40
N GLU A 132 -1.05 -0.55 18.63
CA GLU A 132 -1.73 -0.11 19.86
C GLU A 132 -1.89 1.41 19.93
N TRP A 133 -0.84 2.16 19.58
CA TRP A 133 -0.88 3.62 19.60
C TRP A 133 -1.82 4.14 18.50
N LEU A 134 -1.73 3.58 17.30
CA LEU A 134 -2.61 3.93 16.18
C LEU A 134 -4.08 3.63 16.51
N LEU A 135 -4.37 2.53 17.20
CA LEU A 135 -5.73 2.21 17.65
C LEU A 135 -6.22 3.19 18.72
N LYS A 136 -5.37 3.61 19.66
CA LYS A 136 -5.72 4.67 20.63
C LYS A 136 -6.07 5.98 19.91
N VAL A 137 -5.24 6.39 18.95
CA VAL A 137 -5.49 7.60 18.15
C VAL A 137 -6.79 7.45 17.33
N PHE A 138 -7.01 6.28 16.72
CA PHE A 138 -8.27 5.97 16.02
C PHE A 138 -9.48 6.19 16.92
N CYS A 139 -9.48 5.64 18.15
CA CYS A 139 -10.57 5.83 19.10
C CYS A 139 -10.79 7.30 19.47
N TYR A 140 -9.72 8.06 19.70
CA TYR A 140 -9.82 9.50 19.98
C TYR A 140 -10.41 10.29 18.80
N LEU A 141 -9.99 9.98 17.57
CA LEU A 141 -10.50 10.63 16.36
C LEU A 141 -11.94 10.20 16.03
N MET A 142 -12.35 8.98 16.38
CA MET A 142 -13.73 8.49 16.21
C MET A 142 -14.73 9.09 17.19
N LEU A 143 -14.27 9.51 18.39
CA LEU A 143 -15.13 10.03 19.45
C LEU A 143 -16.09 11.16 18.99
N PRO A 144 -15.66 12.23 18.29
CA PRO A 144 -16.60 13.25 17.80
C PRO A 144 -17.66 12.67 16.86
N PHE A 145 -17.32 11.70 16.02
CA PHE A 145 -18.27 11.07 15.10
C PHE A 145 -19.23 10.12 15.81
N ILE A 146 -18.80 9.48 16.89
CA ILE A 146 -19.69 8.71 17.77
C ILE A 146 -20.69 9.64 18.44
N VAL A 147 -20.26 10.80 18.94
CA VAL A 147 -21.16 11.80 19.53
C VAL A 147 -22.17 12.29 18.49
N ILE A 148 -21.72 12.64 17.28
CA ILE A 148 -22.62 13.04 16.18
C ILE A 148 -23.61 11.92 15.83
N ALA A 149 -23.14 10.67 15.74
CA ALA A 149 -24.00 9.53 15.44
C ALA A 149 -25.05 9.28 16.54
N LEU A 150 -24.70 9.48 17.82
CA LEU A 150 -25.65 9.38 18.93
C LEU A 150 -26.63 10.55 18.96
N LEU A 151 -26.22 11.75 18.56
CA LEU A 151 -27.12 12.91 18.44
C LEU A 151 -28.20 12.67 17.38
N ASN A 152 -27.90 11.93 16.31
CA ASN A 152 -28.90 11.54 15.31
C ASN A 152 -30.00 10.61 15.87
N LEU A 153 -29.82 10.01 17.05
CA LEU A 153 -30.88 9.23 17.72
C LEU A 153 -31.89 10.13 18.44
N VAL A 154 -31.62 11.43 18.57
CA VAL A 154 -32.51 12.40 19.23
C VAL A 154 -33.54 12.90 18.23
N PRO A 155 -34.85 12.66 18.45
CA PRO A 155 -35.91 12.94 17.46
C PRO A 155 -36.09 14.39 17.01
N GLN A 156 -35.35 15.34 17.58
CA GLN A 156 -35.44 16.78 17.26
C GLN A 156 -34.16 17.33 16.62
N ILE A 157 -33.10 16.52 16.56
CA ILE A 157 -31.82 16.89 15.93
C ILE A 157 -31.79 16.17 14.59
N HIS A 158 -32.54 16.70 13.63
CA HIS A 158 -32.66 16.08 12.32
C HIS A 158 -31.43 16.36 11.43
N GLU A 159 -31.01 15.31 10.73
CA GLU A 159 -30.27 15.33 9.47
C GLU A 159 -28.85 15.93 9.50
N TYR A 160 -27.89 15.20 10.08
CA TYR A 160 -26.48 15.58 9.92
C TYR A 160 -25.84 14.98 8.66
N TYR A 161 -26.17 13.74 8.27
CA TYR A 161 -25.54 13.06 7.12
C TYR A 161 -25.99 11.58 6.96
N PRO A 162 -26.25 11.05 5.75
CA PRO A 162 -27.09 11.60 4.69
C PRO A 162 -28.55 11.76 5.13
N SER A 163 -29.27 12.77 4.61
CA SER A 163 -30.56 13.25 5.13
C SER A 163 -31.62 12.15 5.26
N SER A 164 -31.84 11.33 4.23
CA SER A 164 -32.79 10.21 4.32
C SER A 164 -32.53 9.12 3.29
N TYR A 165 -32.85 7.86 3.64
CA TYR A 165 -32.92 6.82 2.61
C TYR A 165 -34.10 7.07 1.63
N CYS A 166 -35.06 7.93 2.00
CA CYS A 166 -36.30 8.26 1.29
C CYS A 166 -36.18 9.37 0.22
N ASN A 167 -35.04 10.08 0.14
CA ASN A 167 -34.80 11.21 -0.79
C ASN A 167 -35.00 10.92 -2.30
N ALA A 168 -35.23 9.66 -2.68
CA ALA A 168 -35.48 9.27 -4.06
C ALA A 168 -36.81 9.82 -4.64
N ARG A 169 -37.78 10.22 -3.80
CA ARG A 169 -39.13 10.65 -4.23
C ARG A 169 -39.32 12.15 -4.46
N GLY A 170 -38.28 12.96 -4.34
CA GLY A 170 -38.35 14.39 -4.67
C GLY A 170 -38.90 15.29 -3.56
N GLN A 171 -38.78 14.90 -2.29
CA GLN A 171 -38.67 15.90 -1.23
C GLN A 171 -37.43 16.76 -1.52
N ASP A 172 -37.57 18.08 -1.36
CA ASP A 172 -36.46 19.01 -1.44
C ASP A 172 -35.41 18.56 -0.43
N ILE A 173 -34.26 18.09 -0.91
CA ILE A 173 -33.10 17.82 -0.06
C ILE A 173 -32.79 19.14 0.63
N ASP A 174 -32.86 19.17 1.97
CA ASP A 174 -32.54 20.40 2.69
C ASP A 174 -31.14 20.88 2.30
N LEU A 175 -31.07 22.13 1.81
CA LEU A 175 -29.86 22.74 1.32
C LEU A 175 -28.76 22.72 2.39
N TYR A 176 -29.14 22.81 3.68
CA TYR A 176 -28.22 22.76 4.80
C TYR A 176 -27.55 21.39 4.95
N THR A 177 -28.32 20.29 4.93
CA THR A 177 -27.77 18.92 5.01
C THR A 177 -26.85 18.61 3.84
N LEU A 178 -27.22 19.08 2.66
CA LEU A 178 -26.42 18.92 1.45
C LEU A 178 -25.11 19.73 1.51
N MET A 179 -25.15 20.97 1.99
CA MET A 179 -23.95 21.80 2.15
C MET A 179 -23.01 21.21 3.21
N ALA A 180 -23.55 20.73 4.33
CA ALA A 180 -22.78 19.98 5.32
C ALA A 180 -22.12 18.74 4.69
N TYR A 181 -22.84 18.08 3.76
CA TYR A 181 -22.31 16.95 3.01
C TYR A 181 -21.08 17.28 2.19
N VAL A 182 -21.20 18.33 1.38
CA VAL A 182 -20.15 18.79 0.47
C VAL A 182 -18.93 19.29 1.24
N ILE A 183 -19.13 20.08 2.31
CA ILE A 183 -18.03 20.61 3.13
C ILE A 183 -17.25 19.47 3.79
N THR A 184 -17.94 18.49 4.35
CA THR A 184 -17.31 17.32 4.97
C THR A 184 -16.50 16.52 3.96
N SER A 185 -17.09 16.23 2.79
CA SER A 185 -16.40 15.50 1.73
C SER A 185 -15.18 16.26 1.22
N PHE A 186 -15.27 17.58 1.11
CA PHE A 186 -14.14 18.44 0.75
C PHE A 186 -12.99 18.33 1.76
N PHE A 187 -13.27 18.31 3.07
CA PHE A 187 -12.24 18.11 4.07
C PHE A 187 -11.62 16.71 4.03
N GLU A 188 -12.42 15.67 3.80
CA GLU A 188 -11.91 14.30 3.61
C GLU A 188 -10.96 14.23 2.40
N GLU A 189 -11.37 14.80 1.26
CA GLU A 189 -10.58 14.87 0.04
C GLU A 189 -9.28 15.67 0.26
N LEU A 190 -9.37 16.81 0.94
CA LEU A 190 -8.20 17.63 1.28
C LEU A 190 -7.19 16.85 2.13
N ILE A 191 -7.66 16.10 3.13
CA ILE A 191 -6.81 15.25 3.98
C ILE A 191 -6.13 14.17 3.14
N PHE A 192 -6.85 13.52 2.21
CA PHE A 192 -6.24 12.52 1.33
C PHE A 192 -5.24 13.14 0.35
N ILE A 193 -5.49 14.34 -0.17
CA ILE A 193 -4.52 15.07 -1.00
C ILE A 193 -3.24 15.36 -0.22
N PHE A 194 -3.36 15.84 1.02
CA PHE A 194 -2.19 16.04 1.89
C PHE A 194 -1.46 14.72 2.14
N LEU A 195 -2.19 13.64 2.40
CA LEU A 195 -1.62 12.32 2.64
C LEU A 195 -0.82 11.83 1.42
N VAL A 196 -1.39 11.90 0.22
CA VAL A 196 -0.71 11.54 -1.04
C VAL A 196 0.53 12.42 -1.25
N TYR A 197 0.42 13.73 -0.98
CA TYR A 197 1.54 14.66 -1.09
C TYR A 197 2.71 14.27 -0.17
N PHE A 198 2.43 13.89 1.08
CA PHE A 198 3.46 13.42 2.02
C PHE A 198 4.04 12.06 1.64
N LEU A 199 3.23 11.18 1.06
CA LEU A 199 3.65 9.84 0.63
C LEU A 199 4.40 9.83 -0.71
N ARG A 200 4.38 10.90 -1.51
CA ARG A 200 4.94 10.90 -2.88
C ARG A 200 6.41 10.50 -3.00
N ASN A 201 7.19 10.73 -1.94
CA ASN A 201 8.63 10.46 -1.89
C ASN A 201 8.98 9.22 -1.08
N VAL A 202 7.97 8.48 -0.61
CA VAL A 202 8.15 7.20 0.09
C VAL A 202 8.36 6.12 -0.96
N ASN A 203 9.32 5.22 -0.75
CA ASN A 203 9.52 4.09 -1.65
C ASN A 203 8.38 3.09 -1.48
N ASP A 204 7.71 2.71 -2.58
CA ASP A 204 6.49 1.91 -2.56
C ASP A 204 6.76 0.39 -2.53
N ASP A 205 7.71 -0.04 -1.71
CA ASP A 205 8.17 -1.44 -1.65
C ASP A 205 7.04 -2.40 -1.24
N PHE A 206 6.03 -1.89 -0.52
CA PHE A 206 4.84 -2.63 -0.09
C PHE A 206 3.55 -2.28 -0.85
N GLN A 207 3.63 -1.50 -1.93
CA GLN A 207 2.48 -1.04 -2.72
C GLN A 207 1.41 -0.25 -1.93
N MET A 208 1.74 0.22 -0.73
CA MET A 208 0.84 0.96 0.14
C MET A 208 0.61 2.40 -0.36
N GLN A 209 1.60 3.03 -0.98
CA GLN A 209 1.44 4.35 -1.58
C GLN A 209 0.50 4.27 -2.77
N LYS A 210 0.69 3.30 -3.67
CA LYS A 210 -0.21 3.08 -4.81
C LYS A 210 -1.63 2.77 -4.36
N GLU A 211 -1.81 1.90 -3.36
CA GLU A 211 -3.12 1.61 -2.77
C GLU A 211 -3.80 2.88 -2.25
N LEU A 212 -3.12 3.67 -1.41
CA LEU A 212 -3.70 4.88 -0.82
C LEU A 212 -3.97 5.98 -1.86
N THR A 213 -3.10 6.11 -2.87
CA THR A 213 -3.32 7.03 -3.99
C THR A 213 -4.55 6.61 -4.80
N PHE A 214 -4.72 5.31 -5.02
CA PHE A 214 -5.88 4.76 -5.70
C PHE A 214 -7.17 4.97 -4.89
N VAL A 215 -7.15 4.74 -3.58
CA VAL A 215 -8.29 5.03 -2.68
C VAL A 215 -8.64 6.53 -2.72
N CYS A 216 -7.65 7.42 -2.68
CA CYS A 216 -7.87 8.86 -2.82
C CYS A 216 -8.54 9.21 -4.15
N PHE A 217 -8.09 8.60 -5.25
CA PHE A 217 -8.69 8.78 -6.57
C PHE A 217 -10.16 8.32 -6.59
N LEU A 218 -10.46 7.14 -6.03
CA LEU A 218 -11.82 6.63 -5.91
C LEU A 218 -12.71 7.56 -5.07
N TRP A 219 -12.19 8.14 -3.99
CA TRP A 219 -12.90 9.10 -3.16
C TRP A 219 -13.29 10.36 -3.93
N PHE A 220 -12.35 10.93 -4.69
CA PHE A 220 -12.57 12.11 -5.53
C PHE A 220 -13.59 11.85 -6.65
N VAL A 221 -13.49 10.71 -7.34
CA VAL A 221 -14.47 10.32 -8.37
C VAL A 221 -15.87 10.15 -7.75
N GLY A 222 -15.97 9.57 -6.55
CA GLY A 222 -17.24 9.45 -5.82
C GLY A 222 -17.88 10.82 -5.50
N GLY A 223 -17.06 11.81 -5.11
CA GLY A 223 -17.51 13.19 -4.88
C GLY A 223 -18.18 13.82 -6.11
N PHE A 224 -17.60 13.60 -7.30
CA PHE A 224 -18.13 14.13 -8.57
C PHE A 224 -19.54 13.61 -8.90
N PHE A 225 -19.82 12.33 -8.66
CA PHE A 225 -21.16 11.76 -8.89
C PHE A 225 -22.21 12.34 -7.93
N THR A 226 -21.81 12.76 -6.74
CA THR A 226 -22.71 13.40 -5.77
C THR A 226 -23.14 14.79 -6.25
N ILE A 227 -22.21 15.58 -6.80
CA ILE A 227 -22.50 16.93 -7.33
C ILE A 227 -23.46 16.87 -8.52
N ASN A 228 -23.32 15.89 -9.41
CA ASN A 228 -24.22 15.76 -10.57
C ASN A 228 -25.65 15.33 -10.20
N SER A 229 -25.87 14.81 -8.98
CA SER A 229 -27.20 14.48 -8.47
C SER A 229 -27.98 15.69 -7.95
N LEU A 230 -27.35 16.88 -7.91
CA LEU A 230 -27.92 18.14 -7.41
C LEU A 230 -28.96 18.79 -8.33
N ASP A 231 -28.97 18.45 -9.62
CA ASP A 231 -29.92 19.06 -10.55
C ASP A 231 -31.29 18.36 -10.44
N THR A 232 -32.25 19.11 -9.92
CA THR A 232 -33.63 18.68 -9.63
C THR A 232 -34.42 18.25 -10.86
N LYS A 233 -33.92 18.50 -12.07
CA LYS A 233 -34.57 18.10 -13.33
C LYS A 233 -34.45 16.61 -13.69
N TYR A 234 -33.63 15.84 -12.99
CA TYR A 234 -33.35 14.46 -13.38
C TYR A 234 -34.31 13.42 -12.77
N THR A 235 -34.53 12.33 -13.51
CA THR A 235 -35.40 11.21 -13.15
C THR A 235 -34.91 10.45 -11.89
N VAL A 236 -35.81 9.71 -11.22
CA VAL A 236 -35.54 8.91 -10.00
C VAL A 236 -34.33 7.98 -10.14
N TYR A 237 -34.06 7.47 -11.34
CA TYR A 237 -32.87 6.64 -11.62
C TYR A 237 -31.56 7.41 -11.48
N ILE A 238 -31.51 8.66 -11.95
CA ILE A 238 -30.33 9.53 -11.84
C ILE A 238 -30.15 9.99 -10.39
N LYS A 239 -31.25 10.21 -9.65
CA LYS A 239 -31.22 10.52 -8.21
C LYS A 239 -30.62 9.42 -7.33
N ASN A 240 -30.61 8.16 -7.79
CA ASN A 240 -29.98 7.04 -7.08
C ASN A 240 -28.57 6.69 -7.61
N ALA A 241 -28.10 7.36 -8.67
CA ALA A 241 -26.82 7.04 -9.30
C ALA A 241 -25.63 7.24 -8.35
N TRP A 242 -25.70 8.22 -7.44
CA TRP A 242 -24.67 8.46 -6.43
C TRP A 242 -24.52 7.28 -5.44
N ARG A 243 -25.62 6.61 -5.07
CA ARG A 243 -25.59 5.43 -4.20
C ARG A 243 -24.91 4.25 -4.89
N TRP A 244 -25.22 4.05 -6.17
CA TRP A 244 -24.53 3.04 -7.00
C TRP A 244 -23.05 3.37 -7.20
N ALA A 245 -22.71 4.64 -7.38
CA ALA A 245 -21.31 5.07 -7.48
C ALA A 245 -20.54 4.76 -6.19
N PHE A 246 -21.14 4.98 -5.01
CA PHE A 246 -20.52 4.61 -3.74
C PHE A 246 -20.39 3.09 -3.57
N LEU A 247 -21.39 2.30 -3.95
CA LEU A 247 -21.27 0.83 -3.94
C LEU A 247 -20.12 0.33 -4.82
N ILE A 248 -19.96 0.89 -6.01
CA ILE A 248 -18.86 0.54 -6.92
C ILE A 248 -17.53 0.98 -6.30
N ARG A 249 -17.44 2.22 -5.80
CA ARG A 249 -16.24 2.76 -5.12
C ARG A 249 -15.78 1.83 -4.00
N ASP A 250 -16.71 1.43 -3.13
CA ASP A 250 -16.46 0.62 -1.94
C ASP A 250 -15.98 -0.79 -2.30
N ASN A 251 -16.58 -1.41 -3.31
CA ASN A 251 -16.13 -2.68 -3.86
C ASN A 251 -14.74 -2.62 -4.48
N VAL A 252 -14.47 -1.58 -5.28
CA VAL A 252 -13.16 -1.39 -5.90
C VAL A 252 -12.10 -1.11 -4.84
N ALA A 253 -12.44 -0.36 -3.78
CA ALA A 253 -11.57 -0.15 -2.63
C ALA A 253 -11.29 -1.47 -1.89
N MET A 254 -12.29 -2.33 -1.65
CA MET A 254 -12.09 -3.65 -1.03
C MET A 254 -11.13 -4.54 -1.83
N ILE A 255 -11.25 -4.53 -3.17
CA ILE A 255 -10.33 -5.27 -4.03
C ILE A 255 -8.89 -4.79 -3.83
N ALA A 256 -8.68 -3.47 -3.83
CA ALA A 256 -7.34 -2.88 -3.70
C ALA A 256 -6.75 -3.06 -2.29
N THR A 257 -7.56 -2.92 -1.24
CA THR A 257 -7.08 -2.73 0.14
C THR A 257 -7.16 -4.00 0.99
N SER A 258 -8.00 -4.95 0.60
CA SER A 258 -8.20 -6.21 1.32
C SER A 258 -7.78 -7.41 0.47
N LEU A 259 -8.35 -7.53 -0.73
CA LEU A 259 -8.20 -8.73 -1.55
C LEU A 259 -6.81 -8.84 -2.18
N PHE A 260 -6.29 -7.75 -2.72
CA PHE A 260 -4.98 -7.72 -3.36
C PHE A 260 -3.83 -8.01 -2.37
N PRO A 261 -3.75 -7.40 -1.18
CA PRO A 261 -2.75 -7.77 -0.17
C PRO A 261 -2.88 -9.24 0.28
N LEU A 262 -4.12 -9.74 0.40
CA LEU A 262 -4.38 -11.12 0.74
C LEU A 262 -3.85 -12.09 -0.33
N PHE A 263 -4.09 -11.82 -1.62
CA PHE A 263 -3.54 -12.59 -2.74
C PHE A 263 -2.01 -12.61 -2.75
N ARG A 264 -1.36 -11.49 -2.41
CA ARG A 264 0.10 -11.44 -2.27
C ARG A 264 0.62 -12.38 -1.18
N THR A 265 -0.15 -12.67 -0.13
CA THR A 265 0.27 -13.64 0.90
C THR A 265 0.30 -15.10 0.45
N PHE A 266 -0.28 -15.42 -0.72
CA PHE A 266 -0.26 -16.76 -1.31
C PHE A 266 0.87 -16.96 -2.31
N HIS A 267 1.41 -15.88 -2.85
CA HIS A 267 2.59 -15.93 -3.69
C HIS A 267 3.82 -15.99 -2.78
N LYS A 268 4.76 -16.88 -3.07
CA LYS A 268 6.10 -16.73 -2.50
C LYS A 268 6.59 -15.37 -3.00
N GLU A 269 6.87 -14.46 -2.09
CA GLU A 269 7.63 -13.27 -2.48
C GLU A 269 8.92 -13.82 -3.09
N ASP A 270 9.08 -13.61 -4.39
CA ASP A 270 10.40 -13.58 -5.01
C ASP A 270 11.12 -12.50 -4.23
N PHE A 271 11.83 -12.91 -3.18
CA PHE A 271 12.72 -12.03 -2.47
C PHE A 271 13.65 -11.51 -3.56
N SER A 272 13.44 -10.26 -3.98
CA SER A 272 14.48 -9.49 -4.65
C SER A 272 15.72 -9.73 -3.81
N GLU A 273 16.72 -10.40 -4.38
CA GLU A 273 17.95 -10.78 -3.66
C GLU A 273 18.33 -9.63 -2.74
N SER A 274 18.49 -9.91 -1.43
CA SER A 274 18.78 -8.85 -0.47
C SER A 274 20.14 -8.28 -0.82
N LEU A 275 20.14 -7.21 -1.59
CA LEU A 275 21.35 -6.51 -1.99
C LEU A 275 22.02 -6.01 -0.71
N THR A 276 23.28 -6.37 -0.53
CA THR A 276 24.08 -5.91 0.61
C THR A 276 25.26 -5.09 0.12
N ILE A 277 25.80 -4.23 0.98
CA ILE A 277 26.93 -3.37 0.63
C ILE A 277 28.14 -4.25 0.25
N GLU A 278 28.28 -5.40 0.90
CA GLU A 278 29.34 -6.37 0.61
C GLU A 278 29.27 -6.89 -0.84
N MET A 279 28.07 -6.97 -1.43
CA MET A 279 27.91 -7.37 -2.83
C MET A 279 28.54 -6.35 -3.79
N LEU A 280 28.52 -5.05 -3.45
CA LEU A 280 29.14 -4.01 -4.27
C LEU A 280 30.67 -3.94 -4.11
N GLN A 281 31.21 -4.53 -3.03
CA GLN A 281 32.65 -4.56 -2.74
C GLN A 281 33.41 -5.68 -3.46
N SER A 282 32.69 -6.57 -4.16
CA SER A 282 33.29 -7.69 -4.88
C SER A 282 32.74 -7.79 -6.29
N LEU A 283 33.61 -7.72 -7.29
CA LEU A 283 33.24 -7.94 -8.69
C LEU A 283 32.59 -9.31 -8.90
N ASP A 284 33.05 -10.36 -8.20
CA ASP A 284 32.45 -11.69 -8.30
C ASP A 284 30.99 -11.71 -7.84
N LEU A 285 30.64 -10.92 -6.82
CA LEU A 285 29.26 -10.79 -6.36
C LEU A 285 28.42 -9.93 -7.31
N ILE A 286 29.01 -8.87 -7.87
CA ILE A 286 28.36 -8.01 -8.86
C ILE A 286 27.93 -8.81 -10.09
N LEU A 287 28.83 -9.66 -10.61
CA LEU A 287 28.59 -10.42 -11.83
C LEU A 287 27.57 -11.57 -11.64
N ARG A 288 27.32 -11.98 -10.39
CA ARG A 288 26.37 -13.05 -10.05
C ARG A 288 24.94 -12.56 -9.81
N CYS A 289 24.79 -11.33 -9.32
CA CYS A 289 23.49 -10.74 -9.07
C CYS A 289 23.04 -9.91 -10.28
N ARG A 290 21.85 -10.22 -10.79
CA ARG A 290 21.32 -9.56 -12.01
C ARG A 290 21.24 -8.05 -11.85
N VAL A 291 20.76 -7.56 -10.71
CA VAL A 291 20.55 -6.11 -10.49
C VAL A 291 21.88 -5.35 -10.49
N THR A 292 22.91 -5.91 -9.84
CA THR A 292 24.24 -5.29 -9.80
C THR A 292 24.96 -5.40 -11.14
N LEU A 293 24.77 -6.50 -11.87
CA LEU A 293 25.31 -6.70 -13.21
C LEU A 293 24.73 -5.68 -14.20
N ASP A 294 23.40 -5.50 -14.22
CA ASP A 294 22.73 -4.54 -15.10
C ASP A 294 23.26 -3.12 -14.85
N ALA A 295 23.44 -2.74 -13.57
CA ALA A 295 23.99 -1.43 -13.20
C ALA A 295 25.48 -1.28 -13.54
N PHE A 296 26.26 -2.37 -13.43
CA PHE A 296 27.67 -2.40 -13.81
C PHE A 296 27.85 -2.22 -15.31
N GLU A 297 27.05 -2.93 -16.12
CA GLU A 297 27.01 -2.81 -17.57
C GLU A 297 26.60 -1.39 -18.01
N GLN A 298 25.56 -0.83 -17.37
CA GLN A 298 25.13 0.53 -17.64
C GLN A 298 26.23 1.55 -17.31
N ALA A 299 26.89 1.42 -16.16
CA ALA A 299 27.95 2.33 -15.77
C ALA A 299 29.12 2.34 -16.76
N ILE A 300 29.49 1.16 -17.28
CA ILE A 300 30.57 1.02 -18.26
C ILE A 300 30.19 1.60 -19.62
N THR A 301 28.94 1.38 -20.06
CA THR A 301 28.44 1.87 -21.35
C THR A 301 28.36 3.41 -21.40
N GLU A 302 28.22 4.06 -20.24
CA GLU A 302 28.16 5.52 -20.15
C GLU A 302 29.54 6.21 -20.15
N TYR A 303 30.65 5.47 -20.13
CA TYR A 303 31.99 6.06 -20.24
C TYR A 303 32.37 6.31 -21.71
N PRO A 304 32.65 7.57 -22.10
CA PRO A 304 32.84 7.96 -23.50
C PRO A 304 34.17 7.53 -24.14
N ASP A 305 35.13 7.04 -23.35
CA ASP A 305 36.50 6.75 -23.81
C ASP A 305 36.79 5.26 -24.05
N ASP A 306 35.84 4.36 -23.78
CA ASP A 306 36.06 2.90 -23.91
C ASP A 306 34.78 2.12 -24.28
N ASP A 307 34.62 1.86 -25.59
CA ASP A 307 33.48 1.12 -26.15
C ASP A 307 33.53 -0.41 -25.89
N LYS A 308 34.63 -0.94 -25.35
CA LYS A 308 34.86 -2.40 -25.28
C LYS A 308 34.42 -3.04 -23.96
N GLY A 309 34.11 -2.25 -22.94
CA GLY A 309 33.78 -2.78 -21.62
C GLY A 309 32.57 -3.75 -21.59
N PRO A 310 31.45 -3.46 -22.30
CA PRO A 310 30.32 -4.40 -22.39
C PRO A 310 30.71 -5.74 -23.06
N GLU A 311 31.63 -5.69 -24.03
CA GLU A 311 32.12 -6.88 -24.73
C GLU A 311 32.92 -7.79 -23.79
N PHE A 312 33.70 -7.22 -22.85
CA PHE A 312 34.38 -8.00 -21.80
C PHE A 312 33.40 -8.65 -20.83
N ILE A 313 32.30 -7.98 -20.45
CA ILE A 313 31.24 -8.58 -19.62
C ILE A 313 30.62 -9.78 -20.34
N HIS A 314 30.22 -9.58 -21.59
CA HIS A 314 29.58 -10.62 -22.39
C HIS A 314 30.50 -11.82 -22.62
N LEU A 315 31.80 -11.57 -22.87
CA LEU A 315 32.80 -12.63 -22.99
C LEU A 315 32.94 -13.43 -21.70
N TRP A 316 32.96 -12.78 -20.54
CA TRP A 316 33.02 -13.46 -19.24
C TRP A 316 31.79 -14.32 -18.99
N LEU A 317 30.59 -13.81 -19.26
CA LEU A 317 29.33 -14.56 -19.12
C LEU A 317 29.27 -15.77 -20.05
N LYS A 318 29.78 -15.65 -21.28
CA LYS A 318 29.91 -16.78 -22.21
C LYS A 318 30.88 -17.85 -21.69
N CYS A 319 31.99 -17.45 -21.09
CA CYS A 319 32.91 -18.39 -20.45
C CYS A 319 32.26 -19.12 -19.26
N GLU A 320 31.50 -18.42 -18.42
CA GLU A 320 30.72 -19.04 -17.33
C GLU A 320 29.67 -20.02 -17.88
N TYR A 321 28.94 -19.62 -18.93
CA TYR A 321 27.99 -20.51 -19.59
C TYR A 321 28.65 -21.79 -20.12
N TYR A 322 29.82 -21.67 -20.77
CA TYR A 322 30.59 -22.82 -21.25
C TYR A 322 31.07 -23.74 -20.11
N ASN A 323 31.46 -23.18 -18.96
CA ASN A 323 31.86 -23.98 -17.79
C ASN A 323 30.71 -24.85 -17.26
N HIS A 324 29.46 -24.41 -17.43
CA HIS A 324 28.27 -25.18 -17.07
C HIS A 324 27.81 -26.13 -18.18
N ILE A 325 27.87 -25.70 -19.44
CA ILE A 325 27.41 -26.45 -20.61
C ILE A 325 28.49 -26.33 -21.71
N PRO A 326 29.47 -27.25 -21.74
CA PRO A 326 30.53 -27.22 -22.75
C PRO A 326 29.97 -27.54 -24.15
N SER A 327 30.28 -26.71 -25.13
CA SER A 327 29.91 -26.91 -26.53
C SER A 327 31.00 -26.37 -27.46
N ASP A 328 31.34 -27.12 -28.51
CA ASP A 328 32.33 -26.73 -29.53
C ASP A 328 31.93 -25.44 -30.26
N GLU A 329 30.63 -25.18 -30.39
CA GLU A 329 30.10 -23.97 -31.01
C GLU A 329 30.34 -22.75 -30.11
N THR A 330 30.04 -22.88 -28.81
CA THR A 330 30.29 -21.84 -27.80
C THR A 330 31.78 -21.56 -27.63
N GLU A 331 32.64 -22.57 -27.69
CA GLU A 331 34.09 -22.38 -27.64
C GLU A 331 34.62 -21.57 -28.83
N LYS A 332 34.12 -21.84 -30.04
CA LYS A 332 34.48 -21.07 -31.24
C LYS A 332 34.03 -19.62 -31.13
N GLU A 333 32.83 -19.37 -30.61
CA GLU A 333 32.34 -18.02 -30.37
C GLU A 333 33.18 -17.27 -29.34
N ILE A 334 33.55 -17.92 -28.22
CA ILE A 334 34.41 -17.33 -27.18
C ILE A 334 35.75 -16.93 -27.79
N LYS A 335 36.41 -17.82 -28.55
CA LYS A 335 37.71 -17.52 -29.17
C LYS A 335 37.61 -16.39 -30.20
N LYS A 336 36.54 -16.38 -31.00
CA LYS A 336 36.29 -15.30 -31.96
C LYS A 336 36.14 -13.94 -31.26
N GLN A 337 35.32 -13.86 -30.23
CA GLN A 337 35.11 -12.62 -29.47
C GLN A 337 36.37 -12.22 -28.68
N ALA A 338 37.14 -13.20 -28.20
CA ALA A 338 38.44 -12.96 -27.55
C ALA A 338 39.45 -12.32 -28.52
N MET A 339 39.51 -12.77 -29.79
CA MET A 339 40.36 -12.14 -30.82
C MET A 339 39.97 -10.69 -31.10
N GLU A 340 38.66 -10.39 -31.17
CA GLU A 340 38.14 -9.02 -31.38
C GLU A 340 38.57 -8.07 -30.23
N LEU A 341 38.73 -8.64 -29.02
CA LEU A 341 39.23 -7.96 -27.82
C LEU A 341 40.77 -8.01 -27.66
N ASN A 342 41.52 -8.47 -28.67
CA ASN A 342 42.97 -8.63 -28.66
C ASN A 342 43.51 -9.64 -27.62
N ILE A 343 42.69 -10.60 -27.18
CA ILE A 343 43.12 -11.72 -26.34
C ILE A 343 43.68 -12.84 -27.25
N PRO A 344 44.84 -13.43 -26.95
CA PRO A 344 45.47 -14.41 -27.83
C PRO A 344 44.61 -15.69 -28.07
N ASP A 345 44.43 -16.07 -29.34
CA ASP A 345 43.63 -17.24 -29.77
C ASP A 345 44.10 -18.61 -29.25
N ARG A 346 45.37 -18.69 -28.80
CA ARG A 346 45.95 -19.96 -28.31
C ARG A 346 45.61 -20.28 -26.85
N GLU A 347 44.84 -19.41 -26.19
CA GLU A 347 44.50 -19.57 -24.79
C GLU A 347 43.28 -20.49 -24.60
N SER A 348 43.33 -21.32 -23.57
CA SER A 348 42.17 -22.12 -23.18
C SER A 348 41.04 -21.21 -22.69
N VAL A 349 39.78 -21.65 -22.76
CA VAL A 349 38.62 -20.87 -22.28
C VAL A 349 38.80 -20.38 -20.84
N ARG A 350 39.43 -21.18 -19.96
CA ARG A 350 39.74 -20.79 -18.57
C ARG A 350 40.73 -19.63 -18.49
N VAL A 351 41.72 -19.58 -19.39
CA VAL A 351 42.72 -18.50 -19.43
C VAL A 351 42.07 -17.24 -20.00
N ILE A 352 41.26 -17.36 -21.06
CA ILE A 352 40.45 -16.25 -21.59
C ILE A 352 39.53 -15.69 -20.50
N GLN A 353 38.87 -16.54 -19.73
CA GLN A 353 38.01 -16.14 -18.63
C GLN A 353 38.78 -15.40 -17.53
N ALA A 354 39.92 -15.93 -17.12
CA ALA A 354 40.77 -15.30 -16.11
C ALA A 354 41.32 -13.95 -16.57
N HIS A 355 41.71 -13.85 -17.85
CA HIS A 355 42.15 -12.59 -18.45
C HIS A 355 41.02 -11.57 -18.48
N THR A 356 39.85 -11.97 -18.99
CA THR A 356 38.64 -11.14 -19.03
C THR A 356 38.24 -10.65 -17.63
N TYR A 357 38.24 -11.54 -16.63
CA TYR A 357 37.96 -11.17 -15.24
C TYR A 357 38.99 -10.19 -14.67
N SER A 358 40.28 -10.41 -14.94
CA SER A 358 41.35 -9.49 -14.54
C SER A 358 41.17 -8.10 -15.16
N THR A 359 40.78 -8.02 -16.44
CA THR A 359 40.49 -6.75 -17.10
C THR A 359 39.27 -6.06 -16.48
N LEU A 360 38.17 -6.80 -16.26
CA LEU A 360 37.00 -6.29 -15.55
C LEU A 360 37.33 -5.77 -14.15
N LEU A 361 38.18 -6.49 -13.41
CA LEU A 361 38.57 -6.14 -12.03
C LEU A 361 39.50 -4.93 -11.96
N ASN A 362 40.48 -4.83 -12.87
CA ASN A 362 41.53 -3.82 -12.77
C ASN A 362 41.19 -2.53 -13.53
N GLN A 363 40.39 -2.61 -14.59
CA GLN A 363 40.07 -1.48 -15.44
C GLN A 363 38.64 -0.96 -15.20
N TYR A 364 37.63 -1.84 -15.33
CA TYR A 364 36.24 -1.40 -15.33
C TYR A 364 35.61 -1.32 -13.93
N TYR A 365 36.03 -2.16 -12.98
CA TYR A 365 35.53 -2.13 -11.61
C TYR A 365 35.87 -0.81 -10.88
N PRO A 366 37.09 -0.24 -10.98
CA PRO A 366 37.38 1.09 -10.45
C PRO A 366 36.53 2.20 -11.11
N MET A 367 36.22 2.08 -12.39
CA MET A 367 35.33 3.02 -13.09
C MET A 367 33.90 2.93 -12.57
N PHE A 368 33.42 1.72 -12.31
CA PHE A 368 32.12 1.49 -11.69
C PHE A 368 32.05 2.07 -10.28
N ILE A 369 33.05 1.82 -9.42
CA ILE A 369 33.08 2.37 -8.05
C ILE A 369 32.94 3.90 -8.06
N ASN A 370 33.57 4.57 -9.02
CA ASN A 370 33.51 6.02 -9.15
C ASN A 370 32.28 6.54 -9.94
N SER A 371 31.41 5.64 -10.39
CA SER A 371 30.24 5.99 -11.18
C SER A 371 29.05 6.44 -10.32
N HIS A 372 28.17 7.23 -10.92
CA HIS A 372 26.90 7.60 -10.30
C HIS A 372 25.98 6.37 -10.08
N MET A 373 26.14 5.30 -10.87
CA MET A 373 25.39 4.05 -10.71
C MET A 373 25.77 3.30 -9.43
N PHE A 374 27.06 3.25 -9.09
CA PHE A 374 27.51 2.70 -7.81
C PHE A 374 26.95 3.49 -6.63
N THR A 375 27.03 4.82 -6.70
CA THR A 375 26.46 5.71 -5.67
C THR A 375 24.95 5.51 -5.52
N TYR A 376 24.23 5.35 -6.63
CA TYR A 376 22.80 5.08 -6.64
C TYR A 376 22.45 3.73 -5.98
N LEU A 377 23.20 2.67 -6.31
CA LEU A 377 23.02 1.35 -5.72
C LEU A 377 23.33 1.35 -4.23
N GLU A 378 24.45 1.95 -3.83
CA GLU A 378 24.84 2.07 -2.43
C GLU A 378 23.75 2.78 -1.62
N GLN A 379 23.27 3.94 -2.09
CA GLN A 379 22.17 4.66 -1.46
C GLN A 379 20.88 3.84 -1.39
N SER A 380 20.58 3.05 -2.42
CA SER A 380 19.39 2.21 -2.46
C SER A 380 19.48 1.05 -1.47
N ILE A 381 20.64 0.40 -1.37
CA ILE A 381 20.92 -0.67 -0.40
C ILE A 381 20.84 -0.14 1.02
N THR A 382 21.53 0.96 1.33
CA THR A 382 21.51 1.52 2.69
C THR A 382 20.10 1.97 3.07
N ARG A 383 19.35 2.54 2.12
CA ARG A 383 17.93 2.86 2.31
C ARG A 383 17.11 1.63 2.66
N GLN A 384 17.25 0.54 1.92
CA GLN A 384 16.57 -0.72 2.21
C GLN A 384 16.96 -1.29 3.58
N GLN A 385 18.23 -1.25 3.95
CA GLN A 385 18.71 -1.67 5.27
C GLN A 385 18.08 -0.82 6.39
N ILE A 386 18.01 0.51 6.21
CA ILE A 386 17.33 1.40 7.17
C ILE A 386 15.86 1.03 7.30
N TYR A 387 15.15 0.80 6.18
CA TYR A 387 13.74 0.38 6.22
C TYR A 387 13.56 -0.96 6.94
N GLN A 388 14.38 -1.96 6.63
CA GLN A 388 14.35 -3.24 7.31
C GLN A 388 14.61 -3.09 8.81
N ASN A 389 15.59 -2.27 9.20
CA ASN A 389 15.88 -1.98 10.60
C ASN A 389 14.71 -1.28 11.30
N ARG A 390 14.05 -0.31 10.65
CA ARG A 390 12.87 0.38 11.20
C ARG A 390 11.66 -0.54 11.34
N ILE A 391 11.42 -1.41 10.36
CA ILE A 391 10.37 -2.45 10.41
C ILE A 391 10.68 -3.42 11.54
N MET A 392 11.90 -3.95 11.60
CA MET A 392 12.34 -4.85 12.66
C MET A 392 12.28 -4.21 14.04
N ALA A 393 12.60 -2.92 14.19
CA ALA A 393 12.48 -2.21 15.46
C ALA A 393 11.00 -2.06 15.88
N THR A 394 10.12 -1.82 14.91
CA THR A 394 8.66 -1.81 15.13
C THR A 394 8.16 -3.19 15.58
N ASP A 395 8.78 -4.27 15.11
CA ASP A 395 8.43 -5.67 15.42
C ASP A 395 9.08 -6.23 16.71
N LYS A 396 10.37 -5.96 16.95
CA LYS A 396 11.14 -6.49 18.09
C LYS A 396 10.66 -5.91 19.42
N MET A 397 10.22 -4.65 19.46
CA MET A 397 9.63 -4.06 20.66
C MET A 397 8.29 -4.70 21.07
N ILE A 398 7.56 -5.30 20.12
CA ILE A 398 6.32 -6.04 20.40
C ILE A 398 6.64 -7.37 21.09
N ASN A 399 7.69 -8.06 20.64
CA ASN A 399 8.13 -9.32 21.26
C ASN A 399 8.76 -9.12 22.63
N SER A 400 9.55 -8.06 22.85
CA SER A 400 10.13 -7.81 24.18
C SER A 400 9.07 -7.44 25.23
N ARG A 401 8.04 -6.65 24.87
CA ARG A 401 6.92 -6.37 25.78
C ARG A 401 6.05 -7.59 26.09
N ARG A 402 5.86 -8.46 25.10
CA ARG A 402 5.13 -9.72 25.30
C ARG A 402 5.88 -10.67 26.26
N ILE A 403 7.21 -10.75 26.13
CA ILE A 403 8.05 -11.51 27.05
C ILE A 403 8.02 -10.88 28.46
N GLU A 404 8.05 -9.56 28.56
CA GLU A 404 7.92 -8.85 29.86
C GLU A 404 6.56 -9.06 30.51
N SER A 405 5.46 -9.04 29.75
CA SER A 405 4.12 -9.31 30.28
C SER A 405 3.94 -10.78 30.67
N GLU A 406 4.42 -11.72 29.86
CA GLU A 406 4.40 -13.15 30.17
C GLU A 406 5.25 -13.45 31.42
N MET A 407 6.39 -12.76 31.60
CA MET A 407 7.18 -12.85 32.83
C MET A 407 6.45 -12.24 34.05
N GLN A 408 5.78 -11.10 33.92
CA GLN A 408 5.01 -10.48 35.02
C GLN A 408 3.80 -11.32 35.44
N ASP A 409 3.11 -11.94 34.47
CA ASP A 409 2.01 -12.87 34.74
C ASP A 409 2.50 -14.15 35.42
N THR A 410 3.68 -14.66 35.02
CA THR A 410 4.30 -15.82 35.67
C THR A 410 4.74 -15.49 37.10
N ILE A 411 5.31 -14.30 37.33
CA ILE A 411 5.72 -13.84 38.66
C ILE A 411 4.51 -13.63 39.57
N SER A 412 3.41 -13.08 39.07
CA SER A 412 2.20 -12.87 39.87
C SER A 412 1.50 -14.20 40.21
N GLN A 413 1.52 -15.20 39.33
CA GLN A 413 1.04 -16.56 39.62
C GLN A 413 1.93 -17.32 40.62
N LEU A 414 3.23 -17.01 40.69
CA LEU A 414 4.13 -17.59 41.69
C LEU A 414 3.99 -16.94 43.08
N HIS A 415 3.37 -15.76 43.15
CA HIS A 415 3.12 -15.02 44.39
C HIS A 415 1.68 -15.09 44.91
N SER A 416 0.78 -15.77 44.18
CA SER A 416 -0.57 -16.19 44.63
C SER A 416 -0.55 -17.63 45.11
#